data_AF-A0A2N2ZM50-F1
#
_entry.id   AF-A0A2N2ZM50-F1
#
_cell.length_a   1.000
_cell.length_b   1.000
_cell.length_c   1.000
_cell.angle_alpha   90.00
_cell.angle_beta   90.00
_cell.angle_gamma   90.00
#
_symmetry.space_group_name_H-M   'P 1'
#
loop_
_entity.id
_entity.type
_entity.pdbx_description
1 polymer ?
#
loop_
_entity_poly.entity_id
_entity_poly.type
_entity_poly.pdbx_seq_one_letter_code
_entity_poly.pdbx_strand_id
1 'polypeptide(L)'
;MLNRRQLRVKVMQTIYAMSASGSQNIDTQEKFLVKSMNDMEVLYYLLIDLFNQLHKQHQDLQEKSSKKHLASKEELKPNQKFSNNKLVKLITDSLLLAEKMESLKSNFWKNHEEYIRIIYDKMIESQIYQDYVADSTSNFKNDRDFIVKLYSEVIAPDEKLYEFLEDSSLTWLDDLPLVNTFLLKTFRQLKTEETSKELLIKLFRDIEDRDFA
;
A
#
# COMPACT_ATOMS: atom_id res chain seq x y z
N MET A 1 2.74 9.36 -11.68
CA MET A 1 3.42 9.23 -10.37
C MET A 1 4.76 9.93 -10.42
N LEU A 2 5.55 9.71 -11.48
CA LEU A 2 6.84 10.35 -11.70
C LEU A 2 6.70 11.74 -12.33
N ASN A 3 7.45 12.71 -11.80
CA ASN A 3 7.67 14.02 -12.40
C ASN A 3 9.12 14.13 -12.90
N ARG A 4 9.44 15.18 -13.68
CA ARG A 4 10.79 15.38 -14.25
C ARG A 4 11.92 15.40 -13.21
N ARG A 5 11.65 15.86 -11.99
CA ARG A 5 12.67 15.83 -10.91
C ARG A 5 12.96 14.38 -10.48
N GLN A 6 11.92 13.56 -10.32
CA GLN A 6 12.06 12.16 -9.92
C GLN A 6 12.71 11.32 -11.02
N LEU A 7 12.37 11.61 -12.28
CA LEU A 7 12.99 10.97 -13.43
C LEU A 7 14.51 11.27 -13.47
N ARG A 8 14.91 12.53 -13.25
CA ARG A 8 16.33 12.91 -13.15
C ARG A 8 17.06 12.22 -12.00
N VAL A 9 16.41 12.05 -10.85
CA VAL A 9 17.01 11.33 -9.72
C VAL A 9 17.26 9.87 -10.11
N LYS A 10 16.29 9.19 -10.71
CA LYS A 10 16.48 7.80 -11.17
C LYS A 10 17.55 7.69 -12.25
N VAL A 11 17.57 8.60 -13.24
CA VAL A 11 18.64 8.65 -14.25
C VAL A 11 20.01 8.86 -13.61
N MET A 12 20.12 9.76 -12.62
CA MET A 12 21.38 10.01 -11.90
C MET A 12 21.83 8.79 -11.09
N GLN A 13 20.91 8.07 -10.44
CA GLN A 13 21.20 6.81 -9.72
C GLN A 13 21.74 5.76 -10.68
N THR A 14 21.13 5.61 -11.86
CA THR A 14 21.59 4.70 -12.91
C THR A 14 22.99 5.07 -13.41
N ILE A 15 23.25 6.34 -13.72
CA ILE A 15 24.58 6.82 -14.16
C ILE A 15 25.64 6.58 -13.07
N TYR A 16 25.28 6.81 -11.80
CA TYR A 16 26.19 6.55 -10.69
C TYR A 16 26.53 5.06 -10.59
N ALA A 17 25.53 4.17 -10.65
CA ALA A 17 25.73 2.73 -10.65
C ALA A 17 26.58 2.24 -11.83
N MET A 18 26.41 2.84 -13.01
CA MET A 18 27.29 2.61 -14.18
C MET A 18 28.74 2.95 -13.89
N SER A 19 28.98 4.15 -13.36
CA SER A 19 30.33 4.62 -13.04
C SER A 19 31.00 3.75 -11.98
N ALA A 20 30.26 3.30 -10.97
CA ALA A 20 30.75 2.46 -9.89
C ALA A 20 31.03 1.01 -10.32
N SER A 21 30.22 0.46 -11.24
CA SER A 21 30.39 -0.91 -11.75
C SER A 21 31.46 -1.04 -12.83
N GLY A 22 32.00 0.08 -13.34
CA GLY A 22 32.93 0.09 -14.47
C GLY A 22 32.31 -0.39 -15.81
N SER A 23 30.99 -0.59 -15.83
CA SER A 23 30.25 -1.06 -17.00
C SER A 23 29.82 0.11 -17.88
N GLN A 24 30.26 0.09 -19.14
CA GLN A 24 29.87 1.06 -20.17
C GLN A 24 28.63 0.62 -20.97
N ASN A 25 27.95 -0.47 -20.56
CA ASN A 25 26.82 -1.01 -21.29
C ASN A 25 25.53 -0.23 -20.96
N ILE A 26 25.19 0.71 -21.84
CA ILE A 26 24.00 1.58 -21.70
C ILE A 26 22.70 0.75 -21.76
N ASP A 27 22.60 -0.24 -22.64
CA ASP A 27 21.38 -1.05 -22.81
C ASP A 27 20.97 -1.78 -21.52
N THR A 28 21.96 -2.24 -20.75
CA THR A 28 21.72 -2.92 -19.47
C THR A 28 21.11 -1.97 -18.44
N GLN A 29 21.48 -0.70 -18.53
CA GLN A 29 21.19 0.33 -17.54
C GLN A 29 19.87 1.01 -17.83
N GLU A 30 19.54 1.17 -19.12
CA GLU A 30 18.19 1.51 -19.56
C GLU A 30 17.18 0.43 -19.11
N LYS A 31 17.51 -0.86 -19.31
CA LYS A 31 16.66 -1.95 -18.82
C LYS A 31 16.50 -1.91 -17.30
N PHE A 32 17.57 -1.62 -16.56
CA PHE A 32 17.51 -1.48 -15.11
C PHE A 32 16.61 -0.29 -14.69
N LEU A 33 16.73 0.86 -15.36
CA LEU A 33 15.91 2.03 -15.10
C LEU A 33 14.42 1.75 -15.33
N VAL A 34 14.07 1.15 -16.47
CA VAL A 34 12.70 0.75 -16.79
C VAL A 34 12.18 -0.26 -15.75
N LYS A 35 13.01 -1.23 -15.36
CA LYS A 35 12.67 -2.19 -14.31
C LYS A 35 12.41 -1.48 -12.98
N SER A 36 13.29 -0.58 -12.53
CA SER A 36 13.11 0.18 -11.30
C SER A 36 11.82 1.01 -11.30
N MET A 37 11.45 1.61 -12.44
CA MET A 37 10.18 2.31 -12.57
C MET A 37 8.98 1.36 -12.41
N ASN A 38 9.03 0.17 -13.01
CA ASN A 38 7.99 -0.84 -12.83
C ASN A 38 7.94 -1.37 -11.39
N ASP A 39 9.09 -1.61 -10.77
CA ASP A 39 9.21 -2.08 -9.38
C ASP A 39 8.60 -1.05 -8.41
N MET A 40 8.70 0.25 -8.72
CA MET A 40 8.04 1.32 -7.97
C MET A 40 6.51 1.30 -8.08
N GLU A 41 5.97 1.03 -9.28
CA GLU A 41 4.52 0.84 -9.45
C GLU A 41 4.04 -0.37 -8.66
N VAL A 42 4.79 -1.46 -8.73
CA VAL A 42 4.56 -2.67 -7.94
C VAL A 42 4.52 -2.36 -6.43
N LEU A 43 5.47 -1.58 -5.91
CA LEU A 43 5.48 -1.17 -4.50
C LEU A 43 4.22 -0.41 -4.10
N TYR A 44 3.74 0.51 -4.95
CA TYR A 44 2.49 1.23 -4.70
C TYR A 44 1.30 0.26 -4.55
N TYR A 45 1.16 -0.70 -5.46
CA TYR A 45 0.05 -1.65 -5.41
C TYR A 45 0.19 -2.65 -4.25
N LEU A 46 1.40 -3.03 -3.88
CA LEU A 46 1.68 -3.84 -2.70
C LEU A 46 1.17 -3.17 -1.42
N LEU A 47 1.43 -1.86 -1.26
CA LEU A 47 0.99 -1.09 -0.10
C LEU A 47 -0.53 -0.86 -0.08
N ILE A 48 -1.18 -0.79 -1.25
CA ILE A 48 -2.65 -0.83 -1.33
C ILE A 48 -3.18 -2.20 -0.92
N ASP A 49 -2.61 -3.28 -1.45
CA ASP A 49 -3.07 -4.64 -1.13
C ASP A 49 -2.92 -4.95 0.36
N LEU A 50 -1.96 -4.34 1.07
CA LEU A 50 -1.87 -4.46 2.52
C LEU A 50 -3.22 -4.15 3.22
N PHE A 51 -3.98 -3.15 2.77
CA PHE A 51 -5.30 -2.87 3.34
C PHE A 51 -6.33 -3.99 3.09
N ASN A 52 -6.25 -4.63 1.92
CA ASN A 52 -7.07 -5.81 1.60
C ASN A 52 -6.70 -6.99 2.50
N GLN A 53 -5.40 -7.21 2.74
CA GLN A 53 -4.93 -8.25 3.65
C GLN A 53 -5.33 -7.98 5.10
N LEU A 54 -5.19 -6.73 5.58
CA LEU A 54 -5.65 -6.32 6.90
C LEU A 54 -7.17 -6.49 7.04
N HIS A 55 -7.95 -6.23 5.99
CA HIS A 55 -9.39 -6.47 5.99
C HIS A 55 -9.70 -7.97 6.17
N LYS A 56 -9.06 -8.84 5.38
CA LYS A 56 -9.25 -10.30 5.47
C LYS A 56 -8.86 -10.82 6.85
N GLN A 57 -7.69 -10.43 7.35
CA GLN A 57 -7.22 -10.75 8.70
C GLN A 57 -8.25 -10.36 9.76
N HIS A 58 -8.85 -9.18 9.65
CA HIS A 58 -9.88 -8.70 10.56
C HIS A 58 -11.14 -9.59 10.48
N GLN A 59 -11.65 -9.87 9.27
CA GLN A 59 -12.83 -10.71 9.07
C GLN A 59 -12.64 -12.12 9.62
N ASP A 60 -11.49 -12.74 9.34
CA ASP A 60 -11.16 -14.08 9.80
C ASP A 60 -11.14 -14.16 11.34
N LEU A 61 -10.57 -13.15 12.00
CA LEU A 61 -10.53 -13.07 13.45
C LEU A 61 -11.92 -12.87 14.04
N GLN A 62 -12.77 -12.04 13.42
CA GLN A 62 -14.16 -11.85 13.85
C GLN A 62 -14.99 -13.12 13.69
N GLU A 63 -14.84 -13.84 12.57
CA GLU A 63 -15.53 -15.10 12.35
C GLU A 63 -15.09 -16.14 13.39
N LYS A 64 -13.78 -16.26 13.64
CA LYS A 64 -13.23 -17.16 14.66
C LYS A 64 -13.71 -16.79 16.06
N SER A 65 -13.76 -15.50 16.43
CA SER A 65 -14.21 -15.07 17.76
C SER A 65 -15.70 -15.35 17.98
N SER A 66 -16.53 -15.11 16.97
CA SER A 66 -17.99 -15.34 17.03
C SER A 66 -18.35 -16.83 17.24
N LYS A 67 -17.48 -17.75 16.82
CA LYS A 67 -17.64 -19.19 16.95
C LYS A 67 -17.11 -19.76 18.28
N LYS A 68 -16.46 -18.96 19.13
CA LYS A 68 -15.94 -19.43 20.43
C LYS A 68 -17.08 -19.69 21.41
N HIS A 69 -17.12 -20.91 21.98
CA HIS A 69 -18.14 -21.31 22.97
C HIS A 69 -18.09 -20.53 24.29
N LEU A 70 -16.96 -19.89 24.62
CA LEU A 70 -16.76 -19.07 25.81
C LEU A 70 -16.53 -17.58 25.45
N ALA A 71 -17.16 -17.11 24.37
CA ALA A 71 -17.00 -15.74 23.91
C ALA A 71 -17.54 -14.73 24.94
N SER A 72 -16.75 -13.69 25.24
CA SER A 72 -17.23 -12.55 26.02
C SER A 72 -18.37 -11.82 25.29
N LYS A 73 -19.15 -10.97 26.00
CA LYS A 73 -20.23 -10.17 25.36
C LYS A 73 -19.73 -9.28 24.22
N GLU A 74 -18.47 -8.85 24.29
CA GLU A 74 -17.80 -8.06 23.25
C GLU A 74 -17.33 -8.94 22.08
N GLU A 75 -16.85 -10.17 22.36
CA GLU A 75 -16.49 -11.14 21.32
C GLU A 75 -17.71 -11.71 20.57
N LEU A 76 -18.89 -11.71 21.21
CA LEU A 76 -20.19 -12.09 20.61
C LEU A 76 -20.75 -11.00 19.68
N LYS A 77 -20.30 -9.75 19.81
CA LYS A 77 -20.64 -8.63 18.91
C LYS A 77 -19.35 -7.94 18.46
N PRO A 78 -18.55 -8.60 17.61
CA PRO A 78 -17.29 -8.04 17.16
C PRO A 78 -17.52 -6.68 16.48
N ASN A 79 -16.65 -5.72 16.74
CA ASN A 79 -16.77 -4.39 16.17
C ASN A 79 -16.53 -4.42 14.65
N GLN A 80 -17.59 -4.28 13.87
CA GLN A 80 -17.54 -4.32 12.40
C GLN A 80 -17.13 -2.99 11.76
N LYS A 81 -16.74 -1.96 12.53
CA LYS A 81 -16.49 -0.61 11.99
C LYS A 81 -15.32 -0.59 11.01
N PHE A 82 -14.29 -1.40 11.23
CA PHE A 82 -13.20 -1.54 10.26
C PHE A 82 -13.64 -2.35 9.02
N SER A 83 -14.32 -3.49 9.22
CA SER A 83 -14.91 -4.28 8.11
C SER A 83 -15.86 -3.47 7.23
N ASN A 84 -16.53 -2.47 7.81
CA ASN A 84 -17.48 -1.62 7.12
C ASN A 84 -16.90 -0.28 6.67
N ASN A 85 -15.60 -0.05 6.88
CA ASN A 85 -14.94 1.16 6.44
C ASN A 85 -15.07 1.30 4.92
N LYS A 86 -15.62 2.42 4.46
CA LYS A 86 -15.98 2.65 3.06
C LYS A 86 -14.76 2.69 2.14
N LEU A 87 -13.62 3.20 2.61
CA LEU A 87 -12.39 3.23 1.82
C LEU A 87 -11.74 1.83 1.73
N VAL A 88 -11.79 1.05 2.81
CA VAL A 88 -11.31 -0.33 2.78
C VAL A 88 -12.15 -1.16 1.80
N LYS A 89 -13.48 -1.04 1.86
CA LYS A 89 -14.38 -1.67 0.88
C LYS A 89 -14.10 -1.22 -0.55
N LEU A 90 -13.87 0.08 -0.75
CA LEU A 90 -13.48 0.60 -2.06
C LEU A 90 -12.23 -0.09 -2.62
N ILE A 91 -11.26 -0.43 -1.76
CA ILE A 91 -10.05 -1.16 -2.16
C ILE A 91 -10.39 -2.63 -2.44
N THR A 92 -11.10 -3.32 -1.55
CA THR A 92 -11.37 -4.76 -1.67
C THR A 92 -12.34 -5.12 -2.78
N ASP A 93 -13.31 -4.25 -3.07
CA ASP A 93 -14.38 -4.51 -4.04
C ASP A 93 -14.02 -4.01 -5.45
N SER A 94 -12.87 -3.35 -5.60
CA SER A 94 -12.41 -2.80 -6.87
C SER A 94 -11.89 -3.91 -7.79
N LEU A 95 -12.72 -4.32 -8.75
CA LEU A 95 -12.32 -5.23 -9.84
C LEU A 95 -11.10 -4.72 -10.60
N LEU A 96 -11.01 -3.42 -10.84
CA LEU A 96 -9.88 -2.81 -11.55
C LEU A 96 -8.55 -2.94 -10.79
N LEU A 97 -8.59 -2.87 -9.45
CA LEU A 97 -7.40 -3.10 -8.64
C LEU A 97 -7.02 -4.57 -8.65
N ALA A 98 -8.00 -5.47 -8.53
CA ALA A 98 -7.77 -6.91 -8.60
C ALA A 98 -7.13 -7.31 -9.94
N GLU A 99 -7.69 -6.87 -11.07
CA GLU A 99 -7.13 -7.11 -12.42
C GLU A 99 -5.71 -6.56 -12.55
N LYS A 100 -5.45 -5.35 -12.03
CA LYS A 100 -4.12 -4.75 -12.06
C LYS A 100 -3.12 -5.56 -11.22
N MET A 101 -3.49 -6.01 -10.02
CA MET A 101 -2.64 -6.86 -9.17
C MET A 101 -2.35 -8.23 -9.83
N GLU A 102 -3.35 -8.85 -10.45
CA GLU A 102 -3.17 -10.08 -11.23
C GLU A 102 -2.24 -9.87 -12.43
N SER A 103 -2.36 -8.75 -13.14
CA SER A 103 -1.49 -8.42 -14.27
C SER A 103 -0.02 -8.26 -13.86
N LEU A 104 0.24 -7.84 -12.62
CA LEU A 104 1.57 -7.76 -12.04
C LEU A 104 2.07 -9.14 -11.56
N LYS A 105 1.26 -10.21 -11.70
CA LYS A 105 1.54 -11.60 -11.27
C LYS A 105 2.03 -11.70 -9.84
N SER A 106 1.61 -10.76 -9.01
CA SER A 106 2.23 -10.56 -7.72
C SER A 106 1.27 -10.91 -6.62
N ASN A 107 1.51 -12.06 -5.99
CA ASN A 107 0.85 -12.40 -4.74
C ASN A 107 1.80 -12.09 -3.59
N PHE A 108 2.02 -10.78 -3.38
CA PHE A 108 3.10 -10.24 -2.53
C PHE A 108 3.08 -10.79 -1.10
N TRP A 109 1.89 -11.08 -0.59
CA TRP A 109 1.70 -11.41 0.83
C TRP A 109 1.45 -12.90 1.11
N LYS A 110 1.29 -13.75 0.07
CA LYS A 110 0.87 -15.16 0.23
C LYS A 110 1.72 -15.97 1.21
N ASN A 111 3.01 -15.65 1.29
CA ASN A 111 3.96 -16.35 2.16
C ASN A 111 4.48 -15.46 3.30
N HIS A 112 3.82 -14.32 3.53
CA HIS A 112 4.26 -13.27 4.45
C HIS A 112 3.11 -12.85 5.39
N GLU A 113 2.21 -13.79 5.70
CA GLU A 113 1.07 -13.58 6.60
C GLU A 113 1.49 -13.11 8.00
N GLU A 114 2.71 -13.47 8.43
CA GLU A 114 3.30 -13.01 9.69
C GLU A 114 3.45 -11.50 9.77
N TYR A 115 3.85 -10.85 8.68
CA TYR A 115 3.98 -9.39 8.60
C TYR A 115 2.60 -8.73 8.67
N ILE A 116 1.62 -9.28 7.95
CA ILE A 116 0.23 -8.81 8.01
C ILE A 116 -0.29 -8.89 9.44
N ARG A 117 -0.01 -10.01 10.13
CA ARG A 117 -0.44 -10.20 11.53
C ARG A 117 0.19 -9.18 12.47
N ILE A 118 1.50 -8.94 12.37
CA ILE A 118 2.18 -7.97 13.23
C ILE A 118 1.63 -6.56 13.00
N ILE A 119 1.46 -6.15 11.75
CA ILE A 119 0.92 -4.83 11.41
C ILE A 119 -0.54 -4.72 11.87
N TYR A 120 -1.32 -5.79 11.73
CA TYR A 120 -2.69 -5.84 12.21
C TYR A 120 -2.78 -5.69 13.72
N ASP A 121 -1.95 -6.42 14.48
CA ASP A 121 -1.94 -6.33 15.94
C ASP A 121 -1.59 -4.89 16.38
N LYS A 122 -0.58 -4.27 15.76
CA LYS A 122 -0.25 -2.85 15.96
C LYS A 122 -1.38 -1.89 15.61
N MET A 123 -2.11 -2.16 14.52
CA MET A 123 -3.30 -1.38 14.15
C MET A 123 -4.33 -1.42 15.29
N ILE A 124 -4.71 -2.62 15.77
CA ILE A 124 -5.73 -2.77 16.81
C ILE A 124 -5.28 -2.14 18.14
N GLU A 125 -4.01 -2.25 18.49
CA GLU A 125 -3.43 -1.67 19.72
C GLU A 125 -3.28 -0.14 19.64
N SER A 126 -3.27 0.44 18.45
CA SER A 126 -3.07 1.88 18.27
C SER A 126 -4.23 2.73 18.81
N GLN A 127 -3.90 3.88 19.40
CA GLN A 127 -4.90 4.86 19.84
C GLN A 127 -5.78 5.33 18.67
N ILE A 128 -5.21 5.41 17.46
CA ILE A 128 -5.91 5.82 16.24
C ILE A 128 -7.08 4.88 15.94
N TYR A 129 -6.86 3.57 16.09
CA TYR A 129 -7.92 2.58 15.90
C TYR A 129 -8.95 2.64 17.02
N GLN A 130 -8.52 2.75 18.27
CA GLN A 130 -9.44 2.85 19.42
C GLN A 130 -10.34 4.08 19.33
N ASP A 131 -9.79 5.23 18.97
CA ASP A 131 -10.54 6.48 18.74
C ASP A 131 -11.52 6.34 17.57
N TYR A 132 -11.07 5.75 16.46
CA TYR A 132 -11.93 5.49 15.32
C TYR A 132 -13.09 4.56 15.69
N VAL A 133 -12.83 3.51 16.46
CA VAL A 133 -13.85 2.57 16.94
C VAL A 133 -14.86 3.23 17.87
N ALA A 134 -14.40 4.12 18.76
CA ALA A 134 -15.25 4.82 19.74
C ALA A 134 -16.15 5.90 19.11
N ASP A 135 -15.73 6.48 17.99
CA ASP A 135 -16.52 7.49 17.27
C ASP A 135 -17.80 6.87 16.68
N SER A 136 -18.97 7.46 16.92
CA SER A 136 -20.24 7.03 16.30
C SER A 136 -20.40 7.49 14.85
N THR A 137 -19.53 8.38 14.38
CA THR A 137 -19.61 8.97 13.04
C THR A 137 -19.18 7.94 11.99
N SER A 138 -20.08 7.68 11.04
CA SER A 138 -19.87 6.73 9.93
C SER A 138 -20.12 7.42 8.60
N ASN A 139 -19.10 8.13 8.09
CA ASN A 139 -19.14 8.76 6.78
C ASN A 139 -17.79 8.57 6.05
N PHE A 140 -17.81 8.70 4.72
CA PHE A 140 -16.63 8.44 3.89
C PHE A 140 -15.42 9.28 4.29
N LYS A 141 -15.64 10.54 4.68
CA LYS A 141 -14.56 11.43 5.10
C LYS A 141 -13.87 10.90 6.36
N ASN A 142 -14.63 10.50 7.38
CA ASN A 142 -14.09 9.96 8.62
C ASN A 142 -13.32 8.67 8.36
N ASP A 143 -13.91 7.76 7.57
CA ASP A 143 -13.31 6.49 7.19
C ASP A 143 -11.98 6.67 6.45
N ARG A 144 -11.95 7.61 5.50
CA ARG A 144 -10.75 7.99 4.75
C ARG A 144 -9.70 8.64 5.65
N ASP A 145 -10.11 9.58 6.50
CA ASP A 145 -9.19 10.30 7.39
C ASP A 145 -8.57 9.34 8.42
N PHE A 146 -9.32 8.34 8.89
CA PHE A 146 -8.80 7.24 9.70
C PHE A 146 -7.74 6.44 8.94
N ILE A 147 -8.02 5.97 7.72
CA ILE A 147 -7.04 5.19 6.93
C ILE A 147 -5.78 6.00 6.64
N VAL A 148 -5.92 7.29 6.33
CA VAL A 148 -4.78 8.20 6.13
C VAL A 148 -3.92 8.28 7.38
N LYS A 149 -4.52 8.47 8.57
CA LYS A 149 -3.80 8.53 9.85
C LYS A 149 -3.17 7.20 10.22
N LEU A 150 -3.93 6.11 10.12
CA LEU A 150 -3.46 4.75 10.35
C LEU A 150 -2.22 4.46 9.50
N TYR A 151 -2.28 4.81 8.22
CA TYR A 151 -1.14 4.62 7.35
C TYR A 151 0.07 5.45 7.78
N SER A 152 -0.12 6.76 8.00
CA SER A 152 1.01 7.65 8.29
C SER A 152 1.67 7.43 9.65
N GLU A 153 0.91 6.99 10.65
CA GLU A 153 1.37 6.94 12.04
C GLU A 153 1.63 5.51 12.54
N VAL A 154 1.04 4.48 11.92
CA VAL A 154 1.21 3.08 12.34
C VAL A 154 1.92 2.26 11.26
N ILE A 155 1.41 2.28 10.02
CA ILE A 155 1.90 1.37 8.97
C ILE A 155 3.21 1.86 8.35
N ALA A 156 3.27 3.11 7.87
CA ALA A 156 4.45 3.67 7.21
C ALA A 156 5.72 3.75 8.09
N PRO A 157 5.65 3.96 9.42
CA PRO A 157 6.81 3.88 10.30
C PRO A 157 7.08 2.46 10.85
N ASP A 158 6.31 1.44 10.47
CA ASP A 158 6.46 0.10 11.01
C ASP A 158 7.75 -0.58 10.56
N GLU A 159 8.65 -0.88 11.49
CA GLU A 159 9.94 -1.53 11.19
C GLU A 159 9.82 -2.88 10.47
N LYS A 160 8.76 -3.65 10.74
CA LYS A 160 8.53 -4.95 10.09
C LYS A 160 8.12 -4.80 8.63
N LEU A 161 7.42 -3.73 8.29
CA LEU A 161 7.20 -3.36 6.90
C LEU A 161 8.52 -3.03 6.19
N TYR A 162 9.45 -2.30 6.82
CA TYR A 162 10.76 -2.01 6.22
C TYR A 162 11.57 -3.29 5.97
N GLU A 163 11.65 -4.18 6.97
CA GLU A 163 12.34 -5.48 6.86
C GLU A 163 11.78 -6.30 5.68
N PHE A 164 10.45 -6.41 5.58
CA PHE A 164 9.80 -7.10 4.47
C PHE A 164 10.13 -6.49 3.11
N LEU A 165 10.10 -5.16 3.01
CA LEU A 165 10.38 -4.45 1.76
C LEU A 165 11.84 -4.60 1.33
N GLU A 166 12.77 -4.58 2.29
CA GLU A 166 14.21 -4.78 2.06
C GLU A 166 14.50 -6.17 1.49
N ASP A 167 13.91 -7.20 2.10
CA ASP A 167 14.04 -8.59 1.66
C ASP A 167 13.41 -8.85 0.29
N SER A 168 12.39 -8.08 -0.07
CA SER A 168 11.60 -8.30 -1.28
C SER A 168 12.19 -7.62 -2.53
N SER A 169 12.80 -6.44 -2.39
CA SER A 169 13.38 -5.72 -3.53
C SER A 169 14.45 -4.71 -3.11
N LEU A 170 15.57 -4.76 -3.83
CA LEU A 170 16.70 -3.84 -3.67
C LEU A 170 16.35 -2.36 -3.86
N THR A 171 15.28 -2.04 -4.59
CA THR A 171 14.95 -0.65 -4.97
C THR A 171 13.78 -0.06 -4.18
N TRP A 172 13.04 -0.87 -3.43
CA TRP A 172 11.79 -0.41 -2.82
C TRP A 172 12.01 0.57 -1.68
N LEU A 173 13.03 0.38 -0.84
CA LEU A 173 13.31 1.32 0.25
C LEU A 173 13.65 2.73 -0.26
N ASP A 174 14.40 2.84 -1.35
CA ASP A 174 14.73 4.12 -1.98
C ASP A 174 13.49 4.83 -2.53
N ASP A 175 12.55 4.06 -3.07
CA ASP A 175 11.32 4.57 -3.67
C ASP A 175 10.18 4.80 -2.65
N LEU A 176 10.25 4.17 -1.48
CA LEU A 176 9.21 4.16 -0.46
C LEU A 176 8.77 5.56 -0.01
N PRO A 177 9.67 6.54 0.28
CA PRO A 177 9.24 7.88 0.69
C PRO A 177 8.34 8.56 -0.35
N LEU A 178 8.64 8.34 -1.64
CA LEU A 178 7.87 8.89 -2.74
C LEU A 178 6.53 8.15 -2.90
N VAL A 179 6.56 6.82 -2.85
CA VAL A 179 5.33 6.02 -2.89
C VAL A 179 4.40 6.35 -1.73
N ASN A 180 4.90 6.49 -0.50
CA ASN A 180 4.13 6.90 0.68
C ASN A 180 3.44 8.24 0.46
N THR A 181 4.19 9.23 -0.06
CA THR A 181 3.64 10.55 -0.37
C THR A 181 2.53 10.47 -1.40
N PHE A 182 2.72 9.67 -2.44
CA PHE A 182 1.75 9.51 -3.51
C PHE A 182 0.49 8.78 -3.01
N LEU A 183 0.64 7.68 -2.28
CA LEU A 183 -0.46 6.91 -1.70
C LEU A 183 -1.32 7.76 -0.76
N LEU A 184 -0.68 8.47 0.17
CA LEU A 184 -1.38 9.39 1.08
C LEU A 184 -2.13 10.49 0.32
N LYS A 185 -1.53 11.02 -0.75
CA LYS A 185 -2.20 12.01 -1.60
C LYS A 185 -3.41 11.41 -2.31
N THR A 186 -3.27 10.21 -2.88
CA THR A 186 -4.38 9.49 -3.53
C THR A 186 -5.53 9.31 -2.54
N PHE A 187 -5.27 8.74 -1.36
CA PHE A 187 -6.31 8.52 -0.36
C PHE A 187 -7.01 9.81 0.06
N ARG A 188 -6.27 10.91 0.30
CA ARG A 188 -6.86 12.20 0.67
C ARG A 188 -7.71 12.81 -0.44
N GLN A 189 -7.41 12.53 -1.70
CA GLN A 189 -8.13 13.07 -2.85
C GLN A 189 -9.45 12.36 -3.12
N LEU A 190 -9.60 11.11 -2.66
CA LEU A 190 -10.85 10.38 -2.77
C LEU A 190 -11.97 11.13 -2.05
N LYS A 191 -13.09 11.31 -2.76
CA LYS A 191 -14.26 12.04 -2.27
C LYS A 191 -15.47 11.14 -2.05
N THR A 192 -15.59 10.06 -2.83
CA THR A 192 -16.75 9.17 -2.81
C THR A 192 -16.33 7.71 -3.03
N GLU A 193 -17.28 6.80 -2.81
CA GLU A 193 -17.12 5.35 -3.03
C GLU A 193 -17.15 4.96 -4.52
N GLU A 194 -17.44 5.90 -5.42
CA GLU A 194 -17.52 5.63 -6.87
C GLU A 194 -16.19 5.87 -7.61
N THR A 195 -15.16 6.33 -6.90
CA THR A 195 -13.89 6.78 -7.49
C THR A 195 -12.78 5.74 -7.43
N SER A 196 -13.10 4.44 -7.51
CA SER A 196 -12.10 3.34 -7.47
C SER A 196 -11.03 3.45 -8.56
N LYS A 197 -11.36 4.07 -9.71
CA LYS A 197 -10.40 4.36 -10.80
C LYS A 197 -9.26 5.28 -10.35
N GLU A 198 -9.47 6.14 -9.36
CA GLU A 198 -8.44 7.04 -8.83
C GLU A 198 -7.38 6.31 -8.01
N LEU A 199 -7.66 5.07 -7.57
CA LEU A 199 -6.68 4.21 -6.91
C LEU A 199 -5.63 3.66 -7.90
N LEU A 200 -5.94 3.64 -9.20
CA LEU A 200 -4.99 3.24 -10.22
C LEU A 200 -4.02 4.38 -10.54
N ILE A 201 -2.73 4.05 -10.64
CA ILE A 201 -1.72 5.03 -11.02
C ILE A 201 -1.46 4.99 -12.51
N LYS A 202 -1.17 6.17 -13.05
CA LYS A 202 -0.37 6.28 -14.27
C LYS A 202 1.05 6.58 -13.82
N LEU A 203 1.98 5.66 -14.13
CA LEU A 203 3.42 5.81 -13.83
C LEU A 203 3.94 7.15 -14.35
N PHE A 204 3.70 7.43 -15.63
CA PHE A 204 4.07 8.65 -16.32
C PHE A 204 2.93 9.67 -16.34
N ARG A 205 3.28 10.95 -16.25
CA ARG A 205 2.31 12.06 -16.36
C ARG A 205 1.97 12.34 -17.83
N ASP A 206 2.97 12.25 -18.71
CA ASP A 206 2.87 12.36 -20.17
C ASP A 206 3.58 11.19 -20.85
N ILE A 207 3.11 10.77 -22.03
CA ILE A 207 3.72 9.69 -22.83
C ILE A 207 5.12 10.10 -23.30
N GLU A 208 5.33 11.38 -23.59
CA GLU A 208 6.65 11.91 -23.97
C GLU A 208 7.69 11.73 -22.86
N ASP A 209 7.30 11.79 -21.58
CA ASP A 209 8.24 11.60 -20.46
C ASP A 209 8.77 10.14 -20.40
N ARG A 210 8.13 9.17 -21.08
CA ARG A 210 8.64 7.80 -21.24
C ARG A 210 9.71 7.74 -22.33
N ASP A 211 9.56 8.51 -23.40
CA ASP A 211 10.47 8.50 -24.56
C ASP A 211 11.76 9.31 -24.30
N PHE A 212 11.77 10.16 -23.27
CA PHE A 212 12.95 10.91 -22.78
C PHE A 212 13.69 10.22 -21.61
N ALA A 213 13.15 9.12 -21.09
CA ALA A 213 13.71 8.37 -19.97
C ALA A 213 14.76 7.33 -20.40
#